data_AF-A0A3A8H1C9-F1
#
_entry.id   AF-A0A3A8H1C9-F1
#
_cell.length_a   1.000
_cell.length_b   1.000
_cell.length_c   1.000
_cell.angle_alpha   90.00
_cell.angle_beta   90.00
_cell.angle_gamma   90.00
#
_symmetry.space_group_name_H-M   'P 1'
#
loop_
_entity.id
_entity.type
_entity.pdbx_description
1 polymer ?
#
loop_
_entity_poly.entity_id
_entity_poly.type
_entity_poly.pdbx_seq_one_letter_code
_entity_poly.pdbx_strand_id
1 'polypeptide(L)'
;MDAPEAPVLFRASQGRPQAWWDRLFLGLVSTGAALFYAGFGVPWSGSHLAPGLSAEKVRSVSPGMSEDEVVQRMGMPLEREVSPSGRLYWDYAKPVAKVRQYPKVYVSFESGRVSAVEVELKTFWGVDEEVLYLRTAERSIERPDLDDVLP
;
A
#
# COMPACT_ATOMS: atom_id res chain seq x y z
N MET A 1 22.11 75.66 30.61
CA MET A 1 21.87 74.60 31.61
C MET A 1 20.75 73.73 31.07
N ASP A 2 20.86 72.43 31.33
CA ASP A 2 19.85 71.37 31.15
C ASP A 2 19.78 70.64 29.79
N ALA A 3 20.47 69.48 29.82
CA ALA A 3 20.33 68.18 29.14
C ALA A 3 20.15 68.08 27.61
N PRO A 4 20.86 67.10 27.01
CA PRO A 4 20.11 66.07 26.31
C PRO A 4 20.48 64.65 26.80
N GLU A 5 19.42 63.99 27.28
CA GLU A 5 19.02 62.60 27.03
C GLU A 5 20.10 61.51 26.94
N ALA A 6 19.95 60.55 27.87
CA ALA A 6 20.74 59.34 28.00
C ALA A 6 20.86 58.53 26.69
N PRO A 7 21.96 57.78 26.49
CA PRO A 7 22.01 56.82 25.41
C PRO A 7 21.00 55.69 25.68
N VAL A 8 20.04 55.54 24.77
CA VAL A 8 19.18 54.36 24.68
C VAL A 8 20.09 53.13 24.56
N LEU A 9 20.16 52.34 25.63
CA LEU A 9 20.75 51.01 25.59
C LEU A 9 19.88 50.17 24.64
N PHE A 10 20.33 50.02 23.39
CA PHE A 10 19.88 48.95 22.52
C PHE A 10 20.26 47.62 23.19
N ARG A 11 19.31 47.08 23.96
CA ARG A 11 19.36 45.72 24.46
C ARG A 11 19.18 44.83 23.24
N ALA A 12 20.28 44.51 22.56
CA ALA A 12 20.33 43.42 21.61
C ALA A 12 19.84 42.17 22.34
N SER A 13 18.61 41.75 22.06
CA SER A 13 18.10 40.47 22.48
C SER A 13 19.07 39.43 21.94
N GLN A 14 19.76 38.74 22.84
CA GLN A 14 20.54 37.55 22.53
C GLN A 14 19.62 36.57 21.80
N GLY A 15 19.68 36.56 20.47
CA GLY A 15 19.11 35.53 19.63
C GLY A 15 19.71 34.21 20.07
N ARG A 16 18.88 33.39 20.71
CA ARG A 16 19.26 32.15 21.38
C ARG A 16 20.14 31.26 20.49
N PRO A 17 21.18 30.59 21.03
CA PRO A 17 21.94 29.55 20.34
C PRO A 17 21.14 28.24 20.13
N GLN A 18 19.81 28.28 20.19
CA GLN A 18 18.95 27.10 20.02
C GLN A 18 18.75 26.74 18.53
N ALA A 19 18.75 27.76 17.65
CA ALA A 19 18.37 27.59 16.25
C ALA A 19 19.39 26.81 15.39
N TRP A 20 20.66 26.73 15.80
CA TRP A 20 21.68 25.97 15.08
C TRP A 20 21.66 24.48 15.45
N TRP A 21 21.40 24.17 16.72
CA TRP A 21 21.16 22.80 17.19
C TRP A 21 19.93 22.20 16.52
N ASP A 22 18.81 22.94 16.46
CA ASP A 22 17.58 22.46 15.82
C ASP A 22 17.79 22.15 14.32
N ARG A 23 18.59 22.94 13.61
CA ARG A 23 18.95 22.71 12.19
C ARG A 23 19.88 21.52 11.99
N LEU A 24 20.84 21.31 12.89
CA LEU A 24 21.70 20.12 12.87
C LEU A 24 20.91 18.85 13.17
N PHE A 25 20.01 18.86 14.15
CA PHE A 25 19.13 17.73 14.44
C PHE A 25 18.17 17.44 13.28
N LEU A 26 17.54 18.45 12.67
CA LEU A 26 16.72 18.24 11.46
C LEU A 26 17.55 17.69 10.27
N GLY A 27 18.77 18.20 10.08
CA GLY A 27 19.69 17.73 9.05
C GLY A 27 20.14 16.29 9.26
N LEU A 28 20.46 15.91 10.50
CA LEU A 28 20.89 14.56 10.85
C LEU A 28 19.73 13.56 10.80
N VAL A 29 18.54 13.94 11.28
CA VAL A 29 17.35 13.08 11.25
C VAL A 29 16.86 12.88 9.81
N SER A 30 16.90 13.91 8.96
CA SER A 30 16.48 13.78 7.56
C SER A 30 17.50 13.03 6.68
N THR A 31 18.80 13.27 6.86
CA THR A 31 19.84 12.54 6.12
C THR A 31 19.99 11.11 6.62
N GLY A 32 19.85 10.88 7.94
CA GLY A 32 19.83 9.55 8.54
C GLY A 32 18.61 8.73 8.09
N ALA A 33 17.43 9.34 8.01
CA ALA A 33 16.25 8.68 7.43
C ALA A 33 16.43 8.40 5.94
N ALA A 34 16.93 9.36 5.15
CA ALA A 34 17.17 9.17 3.72
C ALA A 34 18.21 8.07 3.44
N LEU A 35 19.30 8.01 4.22
CA LEU A 35 20.30 6.92 4.14
C LEU A 35 19.78 5.60 4.69
N PHE A 36 18.86 5.61 5.66
CA PHE A 36 18.17 4.40 6.13
C PHE A 36 17.27 3.84 5.02
N TYR A 37 16.52 4.68 4.30
CA TYR A 37 15.68 4.27 3.17
C TYR A 37 16.47 3.90 1.92
N ALA A 38 17.57 4.60 1.61
CA ALA A 38 18.42 4.32 0.45
C ALA A 38 19.40 3.15 0.70
N GLY A 39 19.83 2.94 1.94
CA GLY A 39 20.87 1.98 2.31
C GLY A 39 20.37 0.57 2.66
N PHE A 40 19.10 0.40 3.06
CA PHE A 40 18.60 -0.91 3.50
C PHE A 40 18.21 -1.89 2.38
N GLY A 41 18.37 -1.54 1.10
CA GLY A 41 18.16 -2.48 -0.01
C GLY A 41 16.76 -3.12 -0.02
N VAL A 42 15.76 -2.43 0.54
CA VAL A 42 14.39 -2.92 0.61
C VAL A 42 13.84 -2.96 -0.82
N PRO A 43 13.45 -4.13 -1.34
CA PRO A 43 12.85 -4.21 -2.66
C PRO A 43 11.62 -3.31 -2.73
N TRP A 44 11.57 -2.48 -3.78
CA TRP A 44 10.49 -1.52 -3.99
C TRP A 44 9.13 -2.21 -4.11
N SER A 45 9.09 -3.32 -4.86
CA SER A 45 7.92 -4.16 -5.06
C SER A 45 8.28 -5.63 -4.89
N GLY A 46 7.27 -6.43 -4.53
CA GLY A 46 7.36 -7.88 -4.55
C GLY A 46 5.97 -8.49 -4.61
N SER A 47 5.88 -9.70 -5.16
CA SER A 47 4.63 -10.42 -5.24
C SER A 47 4.85 -11.89 -4.89
N HIS A 48 3.91 -12.46 -4.12
CA HIS A 48 3.82 -13.89 -3.89
C HIS A 48 2.44 -14.34 -4.33
N LEU A 49 2.33 -14.64 -5.62
CA LEU A 49 1.09 -14.97 -6.31
C LEU A 49 0.89 -16.47 -6.37
N ALA A 50 -0.37 -16.89 -6.51
CA ALA A 50 -0.72 -18.25 -6.86
C ALA A 50 -0.03 -18.65 -8.19
N PRO A 51 0.37 -19.93 -8.35
CA PRO A 51 1.08 -20.37 -9.55
C PRO A 51 0.31 -20.07 -10.84
N GLY A 52 0.95 -19.34 -11.75
CA GLY A 52 0.40 -19.02 -13.06
C GLY A 52 -0.76 -18.03 -13.04
N LEU A 53 -0.98 -17.30 -11.94
CA LEU A 53 -1.91 -16.18 -11.88
C LEU A 53 -1.45 -15.04 -12.81
N SER A 54 -2.38 -14.46 -13.57
CA SER A 54 -2.13 -13.32 -14.46
C SER A 54 -3.32 -12.36 -14.47
N ALA A 55 -3.11 -11.13 -14.95
CA ALA A 55 -4.20 -10.15 -15.09
C ALA A 55 -5.33 -10.67 -16.00
N GLU A 56 -4.99 -11.35 -17.10
CA GLU A 56 -5.95 -11.99 -18.01
C GLU A 56 -6.81 -13.04 -17.29
N LYS A 57 -6.20 -13.89 -16.46
CA LYS A 57 -6.94 -14.90 -15.70
C LYS A 57 -7.88 -14.28 -14.67
N VAL A 58 -7.47 -13.21 -14.01
CA VAL A 58 -8.35 -12.45 -13.10
C VAL A 58 -9.55 -11.89 -13.85
N ARG A 59 -9.33 -11.28 -15.03
CA ARG A 59 -10.42 -10.76 -15.89
C ARG A 59 -11.37 -11.84 -16.38
N SER A 60 -10.87 -13.06 -16.54
CA SER A 60 -11.66 -14.21 -16.99
C SER A 60 -12.68 -14.68 -15.93
N VAL A 61 -12.52 -14.32 -14.66
CA VAL A 61 -13.50 -14.64 -13.61
C VAL A 61 -14.54 -13.54 -13.51
N SER A 62 -15.80 -13.94 -13.37
CA SER A 62 -16.93 -13.01 -13.22
C SER A 62 -17.86 -13.46 -12.10
N PRO A 63 -18.62 -12.53 -11.52
CA PRO A 63 -19.66 -12.83 -10.54
C PRO A 63 -20.61 -13.92 -11.03
N GLY A 64 -21.07 -14.77 -10.11
CA GLY A 64 -21.97 -15.88 -10.37
C GLY A 64 -21.28 -17.21 -10.72
N MET A 65 -19.99 -17.21 -11.02
CA MET A 65 -19.24 -18.44 -11.29
C MET A 65 -19.12 -19.34 -10.06
N SER A 66 -19.10 -20.64 -10.28
CA SER A 66 -18.86 -21.64 -9.24
C SER A 66 -17.38 -21.70 -8.85
N GLU A 67 -17.10 -22.28 -7.68
CA GLU A 67 -15.73 -22.55 -7.20
C GLU A 67 -14.90 -23.34 -8.24
N ASP A 68 -15.51 -24.35 -8.88
CA ASP A 68 -14.81 -25.18 -9.88
C ASP A 68 -14.44 -24.39 -11.14
N GLU A 69 -15.31 -23.50 -11.61
CA GLU A 69 -15.02 -22.63 -12.75
C GLU A 69 -13.88 -21.67 -12.44
N VAL A 70 -13.81 -21.15 -11.20
CA VAL A 70 -12.70 -20.29 -10.76
C VAL A 70 -11.39 -21.08 -10.74
N VAL A 71 -11.39 -22.30 -10.20
CA VAL A 71 -10.21 -23.17 -10.19
C VAL A 71 -9.73 -23.50 -11.59
N GLN A 72 -10.64 -23.77 -12.53
CA GLN A 72 -10.27 -24.06 -13.93
C GLN A 72 -9.59 -22.87 -14.62
N ARG A 73 -9.93 -21.64 -14.25
CA ARG A 73 -9.41 -20.42 -14.90
C ARG A 73 -8.17 -19.86 -14.22
N MET A 74 -8.22 -19.71 -12.90
CA MET A 74 -7.17 -19.09 -12.11
C MET A 74 -6.25 -20.09 -11.41
N GLY A 75 -6.65 -21.37 -11.32
CA GLY A 75 -5.97 -22.37 -10.51
C GLY A 75 -6.40 -22.34 -9.04
N MET A 76 -5.72 -23.14 -8.23
CA MET A 76 -5.96 -23.21 -6.79
C MET A 76 -5.47 -21.92 -6.09
N PRO A 77 -6.23 -21.37 -5.13
CA PRO A 77 -5.78 -20.25 -4.33
C PRO A 77 -4.64 -20.65 -3.39
N LEU A 78 -3.90 -19.66 -2.89
CA LEU A 78 -2.87 -19.86 -1.87
C LEU A 78 -3.47 -20.14 -0.49
N GLU A 79 -4.64 -19.55 -0.23
CA GLU A 79 -5.33 -19.65 1.05
C GLU A 79 -6.84 -19.55 0.86
N ARG A 80 -7.58 -20.23 1.74
CA ARG A 80 -9.04 -20.24 1.76
C ARG A 80 -9.48 -19.94 3.18
N GLU A 81 -10.21 -18.85 3.35
CA GLU A 81 -10.74 -18.41 4.64
C GLU A 81 -12.26 -18.36 4.59
N VAL A 82 -12.93 -18.86 5.63
CA VAL A 82 -14.37 -18.67 5.80
C VAL A 82 -14.56 -17.65 6.91
N SER A 83 -15.16 -16.51 6.58
CA SER A 83 -15.43 -15.48 7.56
C SER A 83 -16.47 -15.95 8.58
N PRO A 84 -16.56 -15.30 9.76
CA PRO A 84 -17.62 -15.57 10.73
C PRO A 84 -19.05 -15.37 10.17
N SER A 85 -19.21 -14.59 9.10
CA SER A 85 -20.49 -14.41 8.39
C SER A 85 -20.82 -15.56 7.43
N GLY A 86 -19.96 -16.56 7.32
CA GLY A 86 -20.12 -17.70 6.41
C GLY A 86 -19.73 -17.40 4.95
N ARG A 87 -19.14 -16.23 4.68
CA ARG A 87 -18.61 -15.90 3.35
C ARG A 87 -17.24 -16.55 3.17
N LEU A 88 -17.02 -17.11 1.99
CA LEU A 88 -15.77 -17.78 1.65
C LEU A 88 -14.89 -16.80 0.86
N TYR A 89 -13.64 -16.67 1.27
CA TYR A 89 -12.64 -15.80 0.67
C TYR A 89 -11.46 -16.65 0.23
N TRP A 90 -11.04 -16.46 -1.01
CA TRP A 90 -9.87 -17.12 -1.57
C TRP A 90 -8.81 -16.09 -1.87
N ASP A 91 -7.66 -16.22 -1.23
CA ASP A 91 -6.51 -15.36 -1.46
C ASP A 91 -5.57 -15.98 -2.48
N TYR A 92 -5.32 -15.24 -3.55
CA TYR A 92 -4.40 -15.58 -4.63
C TYR A 92 -3.06 -14.84 -4.53
N ALA A 93 -2.92 -13.94 -3.57
CA ALA A 93 -1.66 -13.27 -3.29
C ALA A 93 -1.43 -13.16 -1.77
N LYS A 94 -0.20 -13.40 -1.33
CA LYS A 94 0.20 -13.21 0.08
C LYS A 94 1.00 -11.92 0.26
N PRO A 95 0.87 -11.25 1.42
CA PRO A 95 1.75 -10.15 1.77
C PRO A 95 3.21 -10.58 1.71
N VAL A 96 4.03 -9.78 1.04
CA VAL A 96 5.47 -9.99 1.02
C VAL A 96 6.07 -9.14 2.13
N ALA A 97 6.76 -9.78 3.07
CA ALA A 97 7.42 -9.06 4.15
C ALA A 97 8.53 -8.17 3.58
N LYS A 98 8.68 -6.97 4.14
CA LYS A 98 9.76 -6.03 3.79
C LYS A 98 9.75 -5.57 2.32
N VAL A 99 8.58 -5.41 1.70
CA VAL A 99 8.45 -4.64 0.45
C VAL A 99 7.52 -3.46 0.65
N ARG A 100 7.77 -2.39 -0.11
CA ARG A 100 6.98 -1.16 -0.01
C ARG A 100 5.60 -1.31 -0.66
N GLN A 101 5.51 -2.08 -1.74
CA GLN A 101 4.30 -2.33 -2.50
C GLN A 101 4.13 -3.82 -2.82
N TYR A 102 2.90 -4.33 -2.69
CA TYR A 102 2.55 -5.69 -3.11
C TYR A 102 1.08 -5.79 -3.51
N PRO A 103 0.73 -6.63 -4.50
CA PRO A 103 -0.66 -6.90 -4.83
C PRO A 103 -1.33 -7.78 -3.78
N LYS A 104 -2.61 -7.51 -3.55
CA LYS A 104 -3.55 -8.41 -2.90
C LYS A 104 -4.62 -8.78 -3.92
N VAL A 105 -4.77 -10.07 -4.19
CA VAL A 105 -5.77 -10.61 -5.12
C VAL A 105 -6.64 -11.57 -4.35
N TYR A 106 -7.95 -11.33 -4.34
CA TYR A 106 -8.88 -12.25 -3.69
C TYR A 106 -10.21 -12.35 -4.42
N VAL A 107 -10.85 -13.50 -4.22
CA VAL A 107 -12.18 -13.80 -4.73
C VAL A 107 -13.08 -14.09 -3.53
N SER A 108 -14.19 -13.37 -3.45
CA SER A 108 -15.22 -13.63 -2.44
C SER A 108 -16.34 -14.47 -3.04
N PHE A 109 -16.89 -15.35 -2.22
CA PHE A 109 -17.99 -16.22 -2.58
C PHE A 109 -19.15 -16.05 -1.60
N GLU A 110 -20.35 -16.07 -2.16
CA GLU A 110 -21.61 -16.06 -1.44
C GLU A 110 -22.48 -17.17 -2.01
N SER A 111 -22.98 -18.07 -1.15
CA SER A 111 -23.78 -19.23 -1.55
C SER A 111 -23.11 -20.11 -2.62
N GLY A 112 -21.78 -20.30 -2.54
CA GLY A 112 -21.01 -21.14 -3.46
C GLY A 112 -20.76 -20.52 -4.85
N ARG A 113 -21.06 -19.22 -5.01
CA ARG A 113 -20.83 -18.48 -6.25
C ARG A 113 -19.98 -17.25 -5.99
N VAL A 114 -19.16 -16.86 -6.96
CA VAL A 114 -18.37 -15.63 -6.89
C VAL A 114 -19.29 -14.44 -6.69
N SER A 115 -19.10 -13.71 -5.59
CA SER A 115 -19.76 -12.42 -5.32
C SER A 115 -18.92 -11.26 -5.85
N ALA A 116 -17.61 -11.28 -5.61
CA ALA A 116 -16.70 -10.25 -6.08
C ALA A 116 -15.30 -10.80 -6.38
N VAL A 117 -14.63 -10.18 -7.34
CA VAL A 117 -13.22 -10.38 -7.65
C VAL A 117 -12.50 -9.04 -7.47
N GLU A 118 -11.45 -9.03 -6.66
CA GLU A 118 -10.79 -7.80 -6.23
C GLU A 118 -9.27 -7.92 -6.36
N VAL A 119 -8.66 -6.88 -6.92
CA VAL A 119 -7.21 -6.66 -6.95
C VAL A 119 -6.92 -5.30 -6.36
N GLU A 120 -6.16 -5.32 -5.28
CA GLU A 120 -5.69 -4.13 -4.59
C GLU A 120 -4.18 -4.07 -4.66
N LEU A 121 -3.64 -2.87 -4.82
CA LEU A 121 -2.23 -2.60 -4.58
C LEU A 121 -2.09 -2.06 -3.16
N LYS A 122 -1.47 -2.84 -2.29
CA LYS A 122 -1.07 -2.39 -0.96
C LYS A 122 0.19 -1.53 -1.12
N THR A 123 0.16 -0.29 -0.65
CA THR A 123 1.27 0.67 -0.73
C THR A 123 1.71 1.11 0.66
N PHE A 124 2.86 1.77 0.76
CA PHE A 124 3.44 2.23 2.04
C PHE A 124 3.46 1.13 3.11
N TRP A 125 4.00 -0.06 2.77
CA TRP A 125 4.07 -1.23 3.66
C TRP A 125 2.70 -1.84 4.01
N GLY A 126 1.69 -1.58 3.16
CA GLY A 126 0.32 -2.04 3.34
C GLY A 126 -0.51 -1.19 4.30
N VAL A 127 -0.05 0.02 4.61
CA VAL A 127 -0.85 1.02 5.33
C VAL A 127 -1.94 1.59 4.42
N ASP A 128 -1.59 1.86 3.16
CA ASP A 128 -2.51 2.40 2.18
C ASP A 128 -2.87 1.32 1.15
N GLU A 129 -4.06 1.47 0.54
CA GLU A 129 -4.58 0.55 -0.46
C GLU A 129 -5.17 1.30 -1.64
N GLU A 130 -4.90 0.77 -2.83
CA GLU A 130 -5.50 1.26 -4.06
C GLU A 130 -6.19 0.11 -4.79
N VAL A 131 -7.50 0.23 -5.01
CA VAL A 131 -8.27 -0.75 -5.78
C VAL A 131 -7.95 -0.57 -7.26
N LEU A 132 -7.24 -1.55 -7.84
CA LEU A 132 -6.88 -1.60 -9.24
C LEU A 132 -7.95 -2.29 -10.09
N TYR A 133 -8.58 -3.32 -9.52
CA TYR A 133 -9.66 -4.06 -10.17
C TYR A 133 -10.71 -4.47 -9.16
N LEU A 134 -11.97 -4.24 -9.48
CA LEU A 134 -13.12 -4.71 -8.72
C LEU A 134 -14.18 -5.15 -9.72
N ARG A 135 -14.68 -6.37 -9.58
CA ARG A 135 -15.82 -6.84 -10.36
C ARG A 135 -16.85 -7.50 -9.45
N THR A 136 -17.99 -6.86 -9.30
CA THR A 136 -19.21 -7.37 -8.65
C THR A 136 -20.33 -7.47 -9.69
N ALA A 137 -21.48 -8.01 -9.31
CA ALA A 137 -22.63 -8.09 -10.22
C ALA A 137 -23.18 -6.71 -10.62
N GLU A 138 -22.96 -5.69 -9.78
CA GLU A 138 -23.49 -4.34 -9.92
C GLU A 138 -22.45 -3.35 -10.46
N ARG A 139 -21.15 -3.63 -10.27
CA ARG A 139 -20.08 -2.67 -10.52
C ARG A 139 -18.83 -3.34 -11.07
N SER A 140 -18.20 -2.65 -12.03
CA SER A 140 -16.85 -2.96 -12.50
C SER A 140 -15.94 -1.73 -12.39
N ILE A 141 -14.74 -1.91 -11.84
CA ILE A 141 -13.64 -0.96 -11.85
C ILE A 141 -12.44 -1.68 -12.45
N GLU A 142 -11.79 -1.05 -13.42
CA GLU A 142 -10.54 -1.54 -13.98
C GLU A 142 -9.63 -0.33 -14.23
N ARG A 143 -8.46 -0.34 -13.59
CA ARG A 143 -7.42 0.65 -13.78
C ARG A 143 -6.34 0.12 -14.73
N PRO A 144 -5.72 1.00 -15.54
CA PRO A 144 -4.67 0.60 -16.48
C PRO A 144 -3.45 -0.03 -15.77
N ASP A 145 -3.19 0.38 -14.52
CA ASP A 145 -2.02 -0.07 -13.74
C ASP A 145 -2.11 -1.56 -13.32
N LEU A 146 -3.22 -2.26 -13.60
CA LEU A 146 -3.38 -3.68 -13.28
C LEU A 146 -2.32 -4.56 -13.96
N ASP A 147 -2.04 -4.29 -15.24
CA ASP A 147 -1.09 -5.06 -16.05
C ASP A 147 0.37 -4.78 -15.66
N ASP A 148 0.64 -3.70 -14.93
CA ASP A 148 1.96 -3.40 -14.37
C ASP A 148 2.23 -4.15 -13.06
N VAL A 149 1.16 -4.64 -12.41
CA VAL A 149 1.21 -5.26 -11.07
C VAL A 149 1.07 -6.78 -11.11
N LEU A 150 0.28 -7.30 -12.05
CA LEU A 150 0.12 -8.73 -12.30
C LEU A 150 0.77 -9.10 -13.64
N PRO A 151 1.45 -10.26 -13.72
CA PRO A 151 2.05 -10.74 -14.97
C PRO A 151 0.98 -11.18 -15.99
#